data_AF-A0A967M0F6-F1
#
_entry.id   AF-A0A967M0F6-F1
#
_cell.length_a   1.000
_cell.length_b   1.000
_cell.length_c   1.000
_cell.angle_alpha   90.00
_cell.angle_beta   90.00
_cell.angle_gamma   90.00
#
_symmetry.space_group_name_H-M   'P 1'
#
loop_
_entity.id
_entity.type
_entity.pdbx_description
1 polymer ?
#
loop_
_entity_poly.entity_id
_entity_poly.type
_entity_poly.pdbx_seq_one_letter_code
_entity_poly.pdbx_strand_id
1 'polypeptide(L)'
;EDYQAFRDSVNQRPVLALRDLLRLKPGREAIPVERVEAEDRIFPRFDSAGMSIGALSPEAHETLAISMNTLGGKSNSGEGGEDPAR
;
A
#
# COMPACT_ATOMS: atom_id res chain seq x y z
N GLU A 1 -4.01 -16.94 -4.03
CA GLU A 1 -5.45 -17.08 -4.34
C GLU A 1 -6.29 -16.14 -3.49
N ASP A 2 -6.08 -16.11 -2.16
CA ASP A 2 -6.80 -15.22 -1.23
C ASP A 2 -6.79 -13.72 -1.61
N TYR A 3 -5.65 -13.19 -2.06
CA TYR A 3 -5.59 -11.81 -2.52
C TYR A 3 -6.51 -11.52 -3.72
N GLN A 4 -6.66 -12.48 -4.64
CA GLN A 4 -7.54 -12.33 -5.78
C GLN A 4 -9.01 -12.32 -5.34
N ALA A 5 -9.38 -13.19 -4.40
CA ALA A 5 -10.71 -13.21 -3.80
C ALA A 5 -11.03 -11.89 -3.07
N PHE A 6 -10.09 -11.35 -2.30
CA PHE A 6 -10.23 -10.04 -1.66
C PHE A 6 -10.37 -8.91 -2.68
N ARG A 7 -9.50 -8.87 -3.70
CA ARG A 7 -9.55 -7.87 -4.79
C ARG A 7 -10.92 -7.87 -5.45
N ASP A 8 -11.47 -9.04 -5.75
CA ASP A 8 -12.74 -9.16 -6.46
C ASP A 8 -13.92 -8.70 -5.58
N SER A 9 -13.90 -8.99 -4.28
CA SER A 9 -14.92 -8.47 -3.35
C SER A 9 -14.90 -6.94 -3.25
N VAL A 10 -13.72 -6.32 -3.37
CA VAL A 10 -13.57 -4.85 -3.38
C VAL A 10 -13.98 -4.24 -4.73
N ASN A 11 -13.60 -4.85 -5.84
CA ASN A 11 -13.81 -4.30 -7.19
C ASN A 11 -15.23 -4.52 -7.74
N GLN A 12 -15.96 -5.53 -7.25
CA GLN A 12 -17.30 -5.90 -7.76
C GLN A 12 -18.45 -5.43 -6.87
N ARG A 13 -18.14 -4.74 -5.76
CA ARG A 13 -19.16 -4.17 -4.85
C ARG A 13 -19.92 -3.00 -5.51
N PRO A 14 -21.10 -2.61 -4.98
CA PRO A 14 -21.80 -1.41 -5.41
C PRO A 14 -20.96 -0.14 -5.24
N VAL A 15 -21.26 0.90 -6.03
CA VAL A 15 -20.59 2.20 -5.99
C VAL A 15 -20.58 2.79 -4.57
N LEU A 16 -19.39 3.17 -4.07
CA LEU A 16 -19.20 3.84 -2.77
C LEU A 16 -18.40 5.13 -2.90
N ALA A 17 -17.48 5.21 -3.87
CA ALA A 17 -16.61 6.36 -4.10
C ALA A 17 -16.65 6.79 -5.57
N LEU A 18 -16.31 8.05 -5.86
CA LEU A 18 -16.33 8.59 -7.21
C LEU A 18 -15.50 7.78 -8.21
N ARG A 19 -14.37 7.21 -7.78
CA ARG A 19 -13.53 6.34 -8.62
C ARG A 19 -14.25 5.09 -9.13
N ASP A 20 -15.29 4.64 -8.45
CA ASP A 20 -16.08 3.48 -8.85
C ASP A 20 -16.96 3.79 -10.09
N LEU A 21 -17.18 5.07 -10.39
CA LEU A 21 -17.90 5.54 -11.59
C LEU A 21 -16.95 5.74 -12.79
N LEU A 22 -15.65 5.56 -12.60
CA LEU A 22 -14.63 5.75 -13.63
C LEU A 22 -14.16 4.40 -14.15
N ARG A 23 -13.82 4.35 -15.45
CA ARG A 23 -13.16 3.20 -16.07
C ARG A 23 -11.91 3.64 -16.81
N LEU A 24 -10.87 2.81 -16.77
CA LEU A 24 -9.71 2.99 -17.62
C LEU A 24 -10.13 2.77 -19.08
N LYS A 25 -9.81 3.72 -19.95
CA LYS A 25 -9.95 3.57 -21.40
C LYS A 25 -8.57 3.18 -21.96
N PRO A 26 -8.30 1.90 -22.24
CA PRO A 26 -7.02 1.50 -22.81
C PRO A 26 -6.85 2.15 -24.18
N GLY A 27 -5.74 2.88 -24.35
CA GLY A 27 -5.44 3.62 -25.59
C GLY A 27 -4.31 3.02 -26.43
N ARG A 28 -3.74 1.89 -25.99
CA ARG A 28 -2.62 1.19 -26.63
C ARG A 28 -2.82 -0.32 -26.55
N GLU A 29 -2.11 -1.04 -27.40
CA GLU A 29 -2.01 -2.50 -27.32
C GLU A 29 -1.37 -2.93 -25.99
N ALA A 30 -1.83 -4.06 -25.45
CA ALA A 30 -1.28 -4.63 -24.23
C ALA A 30 0.19 -5.01 -24.45
N ILE A 31 1.01 -4.79 -23.42
CA ILE A 31 2.40 -5.22 -23.41
C ILE A 31 2.56 -6.42 -22.45
N PRO A 32 3.56 -7.29 -22.68
CA PRO A 32 3.93 -8.31 -21.71
C PRO A 32 4.29 -7.68 -20.36
N VAL A 33 3.96 -8.36 -19.26
CA VAL A 33 4.20 -7.86 -17.89
C VAL A 33 5.68 -7.64 -17.63
N GLU A 34 6.55 -8.41 -18.27
CA GLU A 34 8.01 -8.33 -18.17
C GLU A 34 8.57 -7.01 -18.75
N ARG A 35 7.76 -6.29 -19.54
CA ARG A 35 8.10 -4.95 -20.05
C ARG A 35 7.59 -3.82 -19.16
N VAL A 36 6.79 -4.14 -18.14
CA VAL A 36 6.36 -3.18 -17.12
C VAL A 36 7.51 -2.95 -16.15
N GLU A 37 7.54 -1.79 -15.52
CA GLU A 37 8.47 -1.51 -14.43
C GLU A 37 8.38 -2.59 -13.33
N ALA A 38 9.54 -3.02 -12.83
CA ALA A 38 9.62 -4.05 -11.80
C ALA A 38 9.07 -3.56 -10.46
N GLU A 39 8.54 -4.50 -9.66
CA GLU A 39 7.89 -4.23 -8.39
C GLU A 39 8.80 -3.52 -7.36
N ASP A 40 10.09 -3.84 -7.32
CA ASP A 40 11.11 -3.20 -6.48
C ASP A 40 11.27 -1.70 -6.78
N ARG A 41 10.92 -1.26 -7.99
CA ARG A 41 10.91 0.16 -8.39
C ARG A 41 9.60 0.86 -8.09
N ILE A 42 8.54 0.09 -7.84
CA ILE A 42 7.23 0.59 -7.44
C ILE A 42 7.15 0.76 -5.92
N PHE A 43 7.75 -0.15 -5.13
CA PHE A 43 7.67 -0.12 -3.66
C PHE A 43 8.06 1.22 -3.01
N PRO A 44 9.09 1.97 -3.48
CA PRO A 44 9.44 3.27 -2.93
C PRO A 44 8.35 4.35 -3.04
N ARG A 45 7.30 4.10 -3.85
CA ARG A 45 6.14 4.99 -4.02
C ARG A 45 5.06 4.75 -2.98
N PHE A 46 5.14 3.68 -2.20
CA PHE A 46 4.19 3.38 -1.12
C PHE A 46 4.64 3.97 0.22
N ASP A 47 3.64 4.31 1.02
CA ASP A 47 3.77 4.81 2.39
C ASP A 47 2.78 4.04 3.27
N SER A 48 3.18 3.63 4.47
CA SER A 48 2.30 2.98 5.45
C SER A 48 1.27 3.92 6.08
N ALA A 49 1.36 5.22 5.78
CA ALA A 49 0.65 6.30 6.47
C ALA A 49 1.01 6.39 7.97
N GLY A 50 0.68 7.52 8.58
CA GLY A 50 0.95 7.77 10.00
C GLY A 50 -0.13 7.16 10.89
N MET A 51 0.27 6.25 11.77
CA MET A 51 -0.57 5.71 12.84
C MET A 51 0.21 5.79 14.14
N SER A 52 -0.36 6.41 15.17
CA SER A 52 0.37 6.71 16.42
C SER A 52 0.68 5.46 17.24
N ILE A 53 1.85 5.47 17.88
CA ILE A 53 2.12 4.59 19.03
C ILE A 53 1.06 4.88 20.10
N GLY A 54 0.36 3.84 20.56
CA GLY A 54 -0.79 3.94 21.47
C GLY A 54 -2.13 3.70 20.79
N ALA A 55 -2.29 4.05 19.51
CA ALA A 55 -3.39 3.55 18.68
C ALA A 55 -3.08 2.15 18.15
N LEU A 56 -1.80 1.91 17.82
CA LEU A 56 -1.25 0.60 17.55
C LEU A 56 -0.41 0.11 18.73
N SER A 57 -0.28 -1.20 18.86
CA SER A 57 0.72 -1.78 19.75
C SER A 57 2.13 -1.43 19.23
N PRO A 58 3.15 -1.38 20.13
CA PRO A 58 4.53 -1.16 19.73
C PRO A 58 5.00 -2.14 18.64
N GLU A 59 4.63 -3.42 18.74
CA GLU A 59 5.02 -4.46 17.79
C GLU A 59 4.42 -4.22 16.41
N ALA A 60 3.16 -3.76 16.34
CA ALA A 60 2.51 -3.43 15.08
C ALA A 60 3.15 -2.20 14.42
N HIS A 61 3.45 -1.16 15.21
CA HIS A 61 4.15 0.02 14.73
C HIS A 61 5.56 -0.30 14.24
N GLU A 62 6.28 -1.15 14.99
CA GLU A 62 7.62 -1.59 14.66
C GLU A 62 7.66 -2.38 13.35
N THR A 63 6.75 -3.34 13.23
CA THR A 63 6.59 -4.18 12.04
C THR A 63 6.39 -3.36 10.78
N LEU A 64 5.59 -2.30 10.83
CA LEU A 64 5.35 -1.42 9.68
C LEU A 64 6.63 -0.73 9.23
N ALA A 65 7.42 -0.13 10.14
CA ALA A 65 8.64 0.54 9.69
C ALA A 65 9.72 -0.44 9.22
N ILE A 66 9.89 -1.58 9.90
CA ILE A 66 10.84 -2.62 9.43
C ILE A 66 10.47 -3.05 8.01
N SER A 67 9.18 -3.29 7.75
CA SER A 67 8.70 -3.70 6.42
C SER A 67 8.95 -2.62 5.38
N MET A 68 8.60 -1.36 5.66
CA MET A 68 8.78 -0.26 4.71
C MET A 68 10.26 0.02 4.44
N ASN A 69 11.12 -0.01 5.46
CA ASN A 69 12.56 0.14 5.30
C ASN A 69 13.18 -0.99 4.47
N THR A 70 12.71 -2.24 4.67
CA THR A 70 13.14 -3.39 3.87
C THR A 70 12.77 -3.24 2.39
N LEU A 71 11.58 -2.71 2.11
CA LEU A 71 11.07 -2.49 0.76
C LEU A 71 11.57 -1.19 0.10
N GLY A 72 12.34 -0.36 0.81
CA GLY A 72 12.76 0.97 0.35
C GLY A 72 11.62 1.99 0.25
N GLY A 73 10.48 1.70 0.89
CA GLY A 73 9.35 2.61 1.03
C GLY A 73 9.52 3.54 2.24
N LYS A 74 8.43 4.21 2.63
CA LYS A 74 8.42 5.11 3.78
C LYS A 74 7.42 4.65 4.83
N SER A 75 7.80 4.77 6.09
CA SER A 75 6.89 4.69 7.23
C SER A 75 6.78 6.05 7.90
N ASN A 76 5.72 6.26 8.66
CA ASN A 76 5.44 7.50 9.36
C ASN A 76 5.12 7.21 10.83
N SER A 77 5.80 7.92 11.73
CA SER A 77 5.65 7.79 13.19
C SER A 77 4.23 7.97 13.70
N GLY A 78 3.42 8.73 12.97
CA GLY A 78 2.14 9.24 13.45
C GLY A 78 2.34 10.34 14.51
N GLU A 79 1.25 10.69 15.19
CA GLU A 79 1.20 11.80 16.16
C GLU A 79 1.81 11.46 17.53
N GLY A 80 2.04 10.17 17.81
CA GLY A 80 2.47 9.67 19.12
C GLY A 80 3.98 9.79 19.40
N GLY A 81 4.75 10.28 18.43
CA GLY A 81 6.21 10.23 18.46
C GLY A 81 6.76 8.82 18.18
N GLU A 82 8.08 8.68 18.29
CA GLU A 82 8.78 7.38 18.18
C GLU A 82 9.67 7.16 19.40
N ASP A 83 9.92 5.90 19.75
CA ASP A 83 10.91 5.55 20.76
C ASP A 83 12.31 5.96 20.26
N PRO A 84 13.07 6.79 21.01
CA PRO A 84 14.42 7.18 20.62
C PRO A 84 15.42 6.02 20.46
N ALA A 85 15.12 4.84 21.00
CA ALA A 85 15.97 3.66 20.87
C ALA A 85 15.82 2.92 19.53
N ARG A 86 14.85 3.34 18.70
CA ARG A 86 14.52 2.74 17.41
C ARG A 86 15.48 3.17 16.29
#